data_AF-A0A552V951-F1
#
_entry.id   AF-A0A552V951-F1
#
_cell.length_a   1.000
_cell.length_b   1.000
_cell.length_c   1.000
_cell.angle_alpha   90.00
_cell.angle_beta   90.00
_cell.angle_gamma   90.00
#
_symmetry.space_group_name_H-M   'P 1'
#
loop_
_entity.id
_entity.type
_entity.pdbx_description
1 polymer ?
#
loop_
_entity_poly.entity_id
_entity_poly.type
_entity_poly.pdbx_seq_one_letter_code
_entity_poly.pdbx_strand_id
1 'polypeptide(L)'
;MKKLFVAAFAFLMMAGSSSAIDINLNGTKVETDVEPYIVNGRTMVPLSAISKGLESQVEWENISKTATIKKNGKVILVTINNKNALVDGHIMKLDAPAEIKNDRTMVPISFITKALGIDTSWDNESKTVILGDINRYHSAKQIKKAQDEDVKDTDSKQEKDEIKEVNEEKSEHKKINKEQENMTIDNQKEEKQDKKDNEKAKAQK
;
A
#
# COMPACT_ATOMS: atom_id res chain seq x y z
N MET A 1 -60.37 6.84 -22.49
CA MET A 1 -59.37 6.34 -21.52
C MET A 1 -58.11 5.95 -22.29
N LYS A 2 -57.07 6.80 -22.31
CA LYS A 2 -55.79 6.49 -22.97
C LYS A 2 -54.74 6.29 -21.89
N LYS A 3 -54.18 5.08 -21.82
CA LYS A 3 -53.21 4.65 -20.80
C LYS A 3 -51.89 5.39 -21.03
N LEU A 4 -51.42 6.11 -20.01
CA LEU A 4 -50.06 6.68 -19.99
C LEU A 4 -49.08 5.55 -19.69
N PHE A 5 -48.19 5.25 -20.64
CA PHE A 5 -47.02 4.41 -20.39
C PHE A 5 -45.92 5.29 -19.77
N VAL A 6 -45.56 4.99 -18.52
CA VAL A 6 -44.38 5.57 -17.86
C VAL A 6 -43.17 4.81 -18.40
N ALA A 7 -42.39 5.45 -19.27
CA ALA A 7 -41.09 4.96 -19.69
C ALA A 7 -40.10 5.20 -18.55
N ALA A 8 -39.75 4.14 -17.81
CA ALA A 8 -38.66 4.14 -16.86
C ALA A 8 -37.34 4.30 -17.65
N PHE A 9 -36.77 5.50 -17.62
CA PHE A 9 -35.44 5.76 -18.14
C PHE A 9 -34.44 5.14 -17.16
N ALA A 10 -34.06 3.88 -17.42
CA ALA A 10 -32.96 3.23 -16.72
C ALA A 10 -31.69 4.03 -16.99
N PHE A 11 -31.29 4.86 -16.04
CA PHE A 11 -29.97 5.50 -16.03
C PHE A 11 -28.95 4.40 -15.78
N LEU A 12 -28.51 3.77 -16.88
CA LEU A 12 -27.38 2.85 -16.87
C LEU A 12 -26.17 3.65 -16.42
N MET A 13 -25.80 3.53 -15.15
CA MET A 13 -24.51 4.01 -14.67
C MET A 13 -23.43 3.22 -15.42
N MET A 14 -22.91 3.79 -16.50
CA MET A 14 -21.62 3.37 -17.02
C MET A 14 -20.60 3.68 -15.93
N ALA A 15 -20.19 2.64 -15.21
CA ALA A 15 -18.98 2.67 -14.40
C ALA A 15 -17.83 2.96 -15.36
N GLY A 16 -17.47 4.24 -15.50
CA GLY A 16 -16.23 4.61 -16.14
C GLY A 16 -15.10 4.00 -15.32
N SER A 17 -14.37 3.05 -15.88
CA SER A 17 -13.14 2.55 -15.28
C SER A 17 -12.15 3.71 -15.24
N SER A 18 -12.12 4.45 -14.13
CA SER A 18 -10.99 5.30 -13.80
C SER A 18 -9.82 4.36 -13.59
N SER A 19 -8.88 4.31 -14.54
CA SER A 19 -7.70 3.48 -14.41
C SER A 19 -6.84 4.07 -13.29
N ALA A 20 -6.90 3.46 -12.11
CA ALA A 20 -6.06 3.83 -10.98
C ALA A 20 -4.58 3.71 -11.39
N ILE A 21 -3.77 4.67 -10.93
CA ILE A 21 -2.33 4.68 -11.17
C ILE A 21 -1.67 4.03 -9.97
N ASP A 22 -0.90 2.98 -10.23
CA ASP A 22 -0.14 2.28 -9.19
C ASP A 22 1.30 2.81 -9.09
N ILE A 23 1.90 2.63 -7.93
CA ILE A 23 3.31 2.91 -7.68
C ILE A 23 4.00 1.60 -7.29
N ASN A 24 5.10 1.27 -7.96
CA ASN A 24 6.00 0.19 -7.60
C ASN A 24 7.35 0.77 -7.19
N LEU A 25 7.86 0.34 -6.04
CA LEU A 25 9.18 0.70 -5.56
C LEU A 25 9.97 -0.58 -5.28
N ASN A 26 11.09 -0.74 -5.98
CA ASN A 26 11.99 -1.89 -5.83
C ASN A 26 11.28 -3.25 -5.93
N GLY A 27 10.30 -3.37 -6.83
CA GLY A 27 9.51 -4.58 -7.06
C GLY A 27 8.26 -4.70 -6.19
N THR A 28 8.06 -3.83 -5.19
CA THR A 28 6.91 -3.89 -4.28
C THR A 28 5.91 -2.78 -4.57
N LYS A 29 4.60 -3.11 -4.58
CA LYS A 29 3.53 -2.12 -4.70
C LYS A 29 3.51 -1.22 -3.46
N VAL A 30 3.42 0.08 -3.68
CA VAL A 30 3.31 1.09 -2.62
C VAL A 30 1.83 1.44 -2.44
N GLU A 31 1.33 1.23 -1.22
CA GLU A 31 -0.02 1.63 -0.85
C GLU A 31 -0.11 3.14 -0.69
N THR A 32 -1.18 3.72 -1.24
CA THR A 32 -1.46 5.16 -1.20
C THR A 32 -2.83 5.42 -0.60
N ASP A 33 -2.92 6.36 0.33
CA ASP A 33 -4.19 6.81 0.91
C ASP A 33 -4.91 7.85 0.05
N VAL A 34 -4.18 8.54 -0.83
CA VAL A 34 -4.71 9.37 -1.91
C VAL A 34 -4.20 8.84 -3.23
N GLU A 35 -5.10 8.55 -4.15
CA GLU A 35 -4.75 7.99 -5.46
C GLU A 35 -3.82 8.92 -6.24
N PRO A 36 -2.72 8.40 -6.82
CA PRO A 36 -1.94 9.12 -7.80
C PRO A 36 -2.78 9.49 -9.02
N TYR A 37 -2.47 10.61 -9.66
CA TYR A 37 -3.21 11.09 -10.83
C TYR A 37 -2.30 11.79 -11.82
N ILE A 38 -2.76 11.94 -13.06
CA ILE A 38 -2.07 12.71 -14.08
C ILE A 38 -2.73 14.07 -14.22
N VAL A 39 -1.92 15.13 -14.17
CA VAL A 39 -2.34 16.50 -14.52
C VAL A 39 -1.36 17.08 -15.53
N ASN A 40 -1.86 17.58 -16.66
CA ASN A 40 -1.04 18.15 -17.74
C ASN A 40 0.12 17.24 -18.19
N GLY A 41 -0.10 15.93 -18.24
CA GLY A 41 0.93 14.95 -18.61
C GLY A 41 2.04 14.78 -17.56
N ARG A 42 1.76 15.10 -16.29
CA ARG A 42 2.64 14.84 -15.15
C ARG A 42 1.92 14.00 -14.11
N THR A 43 2.58 12.93 -13.67
CA THR A 43 2.05 12.06 -12.61
C THR A 43 2.34 12.66 -11.26
N MET A 44 1.27 12.99 -10.53
CA MET A 44 1.27 13.51 -9.18
C MET A 44 1.08 12.36 -8.21
N VAL A 45 1.95 12.29 -7.21
CA VAL A 45 1.99 11.21 -6.22
C VAL A 45 1.97 11.80 -4.80
N PRO A 46 1.41 11.07 -3.80
CA PRO A 46 1.46 11.51 -2.41
C PRO A 46 2.90 11.46 -1.91
N LEU A 47 3.43 12.60 -1.44
CA LEU A 47 4.79 12.68 -0.94
C LEU A 47 5.05 11.71 0.23
N SER A 48 4.04 11.48 1.08
CA SER A 48 4.10 10.54 2.21
C SER A 48 4.34 9.10 1.76
N ALA A 49 3.61 8.64 0.74
CA ALA A 49 3.72 7.27 0.23
C ALA A 49 5.13 7.01 -0.34
N ILE A 50 5.62 7.94 -1.16
CA ILE A 50 6.97 7.86 -1.73
C ILE A 50 8.04 7.91 -0.65
N SER A 51 7.93 8.85 0.29
CA SER A 51 8.94 9.01 1.34
C SER A 51 8.99 7.82 2.29
N LYS A 52 7.83 7.21 2.61
CA LYS A 52 7.77 5.97 3.39
C LYS A 52 8.50 4.84 2.67
N GLY A 53 8.19 4.62 1.38
CA GLY A 53 8.85 3.59 0.59
C GLY A 53 10.35 3.80 0.46
N LEU A 54 10.79 5.05 0.31
CA LEU A 54 12.20 5.42 0.19
C LEU A 54 12.91 5.59 1.53
N GLU A 55 12.24 5.28 2.65
CA GLU A 55 12.77 5.48 4.02
C GLU A 55 13.38 6.88 4.19
N SER A 56 12.64 7.89 3.76
CA SER A 56 13.02 9.31 3.84
C SER A 56 12.19 10.00 4.91
N GLN A 57 12.80 10.90 5.65
CA GLN A 57 12.09 11.69 6.65
C GLN A 57 11.37 12.86 5.96
N VAL A 58 10.13 13.12 6.36
CA VAL A 58 9.35 14.29 5.90
C VAL A 58 8.91 15.10 7.09
N GLU A 59 9.20 16.39 7.05
CA GLU A 59 8.72 17.38 8.00
C GLU A 59 7.82 18.38 7.26
N TRP A 60 6.72 18.77 7.89
CA TRP A 60 5.80 19.75 7.33
C TRP A 60 5.84 21.04 8.14
N GLU A 61 6.00 22.18 7.47
CA GLU A 61 5.87 23.49 8.08
C GLU A 61 4.60 24.19 7.57
N ASN A 62 3.69 24.48 8.50
CA ASN A 62 2.34 24.92 8.18
C ASN A 62 2.25 26.40 7.78
N ILE A 63 3.11 27.26 8.32
CA ILE A 63 3.10 28.70 8.03
C ILE A 63 3.57 28.95 6.60
N SER A 64 4.72 28.37 6.24
CA SER A 64 5.30 28.52 4.90
C SER A 64 4.72 27.54 3.88
N LYS A 65 3.87 26.60 4.31
CA LYS A 65 3.33 25.51 3.46
C LYS A 65 4.45 24.77 2.73
N THR A 66 5.48 24.37 3.49
CA THR A 66 6.68 23.73 2.94
C THR A 66 6.84 22.34 3.51
N ALA A 67 7.02 21.37 2.62
CA ALA A 67 7.45 20.02 2.96
C ALA A 67 8.98 19.94 2.84
N THR A 68 9.64 19.49 3.91
CA THR A 68 11.08 19.25 3.95
C THR A 68 11.34 17.74 3.94
N ILE A 69 12.04 17.26 2.93
CA ILE A 69 12.42 15.84 2.78
C ILE A 69 13.91 15.71 3.10
N LYS A 70 14.27 14.77 3.97
CA LYS A 70 15.66 14.45 4.32
C LYS A 70 15.96 12.99 4.02
N LYS A 71 16.98 12.74 3.20
CA LYS A 71 17.45 11.38 2.86
C LYS A 71 18.94 11.39 2.58
N ASN A 72 19.71 10.53 3.26
CA ASN A 72 21.14 10.33 3.01
C ASN A 72 21.95 11.65 2.96
N GLY A 73 21.65 12.60 3.86
CA GLY A 73 22.29 13.92 3.90
C GLY A 73 21.74 14.94 2.90
N LYS A 74 20.87 14.55 1.95
CA LYS A 74 20.16 15.48 1.07
C LYS A 74 19.01 16.15 1.79
N VAL A 75 18.82 17.43 1.50
CA VAL A 75 17.71 18.24 2.02
C VAL A 75 16.94 18.87 0.86
N ILE A 76 15.66 18.54 0.75
CA ILE A 76 14.77 19.02 -0.31
C ILE A 76 13.62 19.79 0.32
N LEU A 77 13.42 21.04 -0.08
CA LEU A 77 12.30 21.88 0.36
C LEU A 77 11.35 22.10 -0.81
N VAL A 78 10.09 21.69 -0.62
CA VAL A 78 9.01 21.83 -1.60
C VAL A 78 7.92 22.71 -1.01
N THR A 79 7.73 23.88 -1.58
CA THR A 79 6.66 24.80 -1.18
C THR A 79 5.43 24.61 -2.07
N ILE A 80 4.25 24.53 -1.44
CA ILE A 80 2.97 24.38 -2.16
C ILE A 80 2.73 25.56 -3.11
N ASN A 81 2.16 25.28 -4.28
CA ASN A 81 1.89 26.22 -5.37
C ASN A 81 3.14 26.91 -5.94
N ASN A 82 4.34 26.42 -5.61
CA ASN A 82 5.60 26.91 -6.16
C ASN A 82 6.18 25.90 -7.14
N LYS A 83 6.64 26.38 -8.30
CA LYS A 83 7.38 25.56 -9.27
C LYS A 83 8.87 25.48 -9.00
N ASN A 84 9.37 26.18 -7.97
CA ASN A 84 10.75 26.12 -7.54
C ASN A 84 10.82 25.42 -6.18
N ALA A 85 11.64 24.39 -6.09
CA ALA A 85 12.07 23.76 -4.85
C ALA A 85 13.55 24.06 -4.61
N LEU A 86 13.99 23.86 -3.37
CA LEU A 86 15.42 23.87 -3.03
C LEU A 86 15.88 22.44 -2.85
N VAL A 87 16.98 22.06 -3.49
CA VAL A 87 17.67 20.78 -3.31
C VAL A 87 19.09 21.11 -2.91
N ASP A 88 19.47 20.74 -1.68
CA ASP A 88 20.78 21.05 -1.10
C ASP A 88 21.13 22.55 -1.23
N GLY A 89 20.13 23.42 -0.99
CA GLY A 89 20.24 24.88 -1.10
C GLY A 89 20.14 25.47 -2.51
N HIS A 90 20.09 24.64 -3.55
CA HIS A 90 20.04 25.10 -4.95
C HIS A 90 18.63 24.99 -5.53
N ILE A 91 18.24 25.95 -6.37
CA ILE A 91 16.91 25.93 -7.00
C ILE A 91 16.82 24.80 -8.03
N MET A 92 15.82 23.95 -7.87
CA MET A 92 15.41 22.96 -8.85
C MET A 92 13.94 23.18 -9.22
N LYS A 93 13.66 23.22 -10.52
CA LYS A 93 12.32 23.47 -11.05
C LYS A 93 11.49 22.18 -11.08
N LEU A 94 10.23 22.28 -10.66
CA LEU A 94 9.21 21.27 -10.84
C LEU A 94 8.47 21.49 -12.17
N ASP A 95 8.14 20.40 -12.85
CA ASP A 95 7.35 20.47 -14.09
C ASP A 95 5.89 20.89 -13.84
N ALA A 96 5.35 20.53 -12.67
CA ALA A 96 4.07 20.97 -12.15
C ALA A 96 4.24 21.40 -10.68
N PRO A 97 3.56 22.45 -10.20
CA PRO A 97 3.70 22.87 -8.82
C PRO A 97 3.23 21.76 -7.87
N ALA A 98 3.86 21.67 -6.70
CA ALA A 98 3.31 20.83 -5.64
C ALA A 98 1.98 21.41 -5.15
N GLU A 99 1.02 20.55 -4.83
CA GLU A 99 -0.31 20.98 -4.40
C GLU A 99 -0.82 20.15 -3.22
N ILE A 100 -1.85 20.66 -2.53
CA ILE A 100 -2.55 19.89 -1.51
C ILE A 100 -3.83 19.35 -2.13
N LYS A 101 -4.00 18.02 -2.08
CA LYS A 101 -5.22 17.34 -2.51
C LYS A 101 -5.61 16.31 -1.47
N ASN A 102 -6.85 16.34 -1.00
CA ASN A 102 -7.37 15.45 0.05
C ASN A 102 -6.42 15.36 1.27
N ASP A 103 -5.98 16.52 1.76
CA ASP A 103 -5.03 16.65 2.88
C ASP A 103 -3.69 15.93 2.68
N ARG A 104 -3.27 15.71 1.43
CA ARG A 104 -1.95 15.19 1.06
C ARG A 104 -1.20 16.15 0.18
N THR A 105 0.10 16.28 0.45
CA THR A 105 1.02 16.98 -0.44
C THR A 105 1.29 16.10 -1.65
N MET A 106 0.81 16.56 -2.81
CA MET A 106 0.99 15.92 -4.10
C MET A 106 2.17 16.57 -4.82
N VAL A 107 3.10 15.75 -5.27
CA VAL A 107 4.33 16.20 -5.96
C VAL A 107 4.49 15.47 -7.28
N PRO A 108 5.09 16.10 -8.31
CA PRO A 108 5.44 15.40 -9.53
C PRO A 108 6.48 14.31 -9.22
N ILE A 109 6.21 13.08 -9.62
CA ILE A 109 7.15 11.98 -9.34
C ILE A 109 8.51 12.21 -10.00
N SER A 110 8.54 12.82 -11.20
CA SER A 110 9.76 13.16 -11.93
C SER A 110 10.70 14.07 -11.15
N PHE A 111 10.14 14.98 -10.34
CA PHE A 111 10.94 15.87 -9.49
C PHE A 111 11.62 15.07 -8.37
N ILE A 112 10.86 14.23 -7.66
CA ILE A 112 11.38 13.47 -6.52
C ILE A 112 12.46 12.50 -6.97
N THR A 113 12.23 11.78 -8.06
CA THR A 113 13.20 10.82 -8.60
C THR A 113 14.48 11.51 -9.06
N LYS A 114 14.36 12.65 -9.74
CA LYS A 114 15.52 13.47 -10.15
C LYS A 114 16.28 14.03 -8.96
N ALA A 115 15.59 14.56 -7.95
CA ALA A 115 16.21 15.17 -6.77
C ALA A 115 16.96 14.14 -5.91
N LEU A 116 16.45 12.91 -5.84
CA LEU A 116 17.02 11.82 -5.06
C LEU A 116 17.94 10.89 -5.87
N GLY A 117 18.02 11.04 -7.20
CA GLY A 117 18.84 10.19 -8.08
C GLY A 117 18.30 8.77 -8.20
N ILE A 118 16.98 8.61 -8.28
CA ILE A 118 16.29 7.32 -8.36
C ILE A 118 15.83 7.08 -9.80
N ASP A 119 16.06 5.87 -10.31
CA ASP A 119 15.57 5.48 -11.63
C ASP A 119 14.05 5.38 -11.65
N THR A 120 13.44 5.78 -12.77
CA THR A 120 12.00 5.73 -12.95
C THR A 120 11.61 5.23 -14.33
N SER A 121 10.55 4.45 -14.40
CA SER A 121 9.94 3.96 -15.63
C SER A 121 8.41 3.99 -15.52
N TRP A 122 7.73 3.92 -16.67
CA TRP A 122 6.28 3.89 -16.76
C TRP A 122 5.83 2.62 -17.47
N ASP A 123 4.99 1.83 -16.80
CA ASP A 123 4.28 0.72 -17.41
C ASP A 123 2.91 1.18 -17.91
N ASN A 124 2.75 1.23 -19.23
CA ASN A 124 1.52 1.70 -19.83
C ASN A 124 0.36 0.69 -19.77
N GLU A 125 0.65 -0.61 -19.65
CA GLU A 125 -0.35 -1.67 -19.62
C GLU A 125 -1.04 -1.70 -18.24
N SER A 126 -0.25 -1.69 -17.17
CA SER A 126 -0.77 -1.69 -15.79
C SER A 126 -0.96 -0.30 -15.19
N LYS A 127 -0.64 0.77 -15.93
CA LYS A 127 -0.63 2.16 -15.45
C LYS A 127 0.17 2.32 -14.16
N THR A 128 1.39 1.80 -14.17
CA THR A 128 2.25 1.78 -12.97
C THR A 128 3.47 2.66 -13.15
N VAL A 129 3.73 3.53 -12.17
CA VAL A 129 5.03 4.19 -12.03
C VAL A 129 5.99 3.26 -11.32
N ILE A 130 7.11 2.95 -11.96
CA ILE A 130 8.16 2.06 -11.43
C ILE A 130 9.31 2.93 -10.93
N LEU A 131 9.80 2.64 -9.72
CA LEU A 131 10.87 3.37 -9.04
C LEU A 131 11.95 2.40 -8.57
N GLY A 132 13.22 2.75 -8.80
CA GLY A 132 14.37 1.95 -8.38
C GLY A 132 14.60 0.74 -9.27
N ASP A 133 14.51 -0.48 -8.73
CA ASP A 133 14.80 -1.72 -9.47
C ASP A 133 13.74 -2.06 -10.53
N ILE A 134 13.93 -1.51 -11.73
CA ILE A 134 13.05 -1.70 -12.90
C ILE A 134 13.08 -3.16 -13.40
N ASN A 135 14.23 -3.85 -13.32
CA ASN A 135 14.38 -5.22 -13.81
C ASN A 135 13.58 -6.20 -12.96
N ARG A 136 13.59 -6.01 -11.64
CA ARG A 136 12.78 -6.80 -10.71
C ARG A 136 11.28 -6.64 -10.97
N TYR A 137 10.83 -5.42 -11.27
CA TYR A 137 9.44 -5.18 -11.66
C TYR A 137 9.04 -5.99 -12.90
N HIS A 138 9.82 -5.91 -13.98
CA HIS A 138 9.52 -6.65 -15.21
C HIS A 138 9.58 -8.16 -15.00
N SER A 139 10.56 -8.66 -14.25
CA SER A 139 10.67 -10.10 -13.94
C SER A 139 9.42 -10.61 -13.21
N ALA A 140 8.96 -9.88 -12.18
CA ALA A 140 7.75 -10.22 -11.45
C ALA A 140 6.49 -10.17 -12.32
N LYS A 141 6.40 -9.19 -13.24
CA LYS A 141 5.27 -9.06 -14.17
C LYS A 141 5.19 -10.25 -15.14
N GLN A 142 6.33 -10.68 -15.69
CA GLN A 142 6.37 -11.82 -16.61
C GLN A 142 5.98 -13.13 -15.92
N ILE A 143 6.42 -13.35 -14.67
CA ILE A 143 6.05 -14.53 -13.88
C ILE A 143 4.54 -14.56 -13.62
N LYS A 144 3.95 -13.43 -13.21
CA LYS A 144 2.51 -13.33 -13.00
C LYS A 144 1.73 -13.62 -14.28
N LYS A 145 2.15 -13.04 -15.40
CA LYS A 145 1.52 -13.27 -16.70
C LYS A 145 1.58 -14.74 -17.11
N ALA A 146 2.72 -15.40 -16.94
CA ALA A 146 2.86 -16.83 -17.23
C ALA A 146 1.94 -17.69 -16.33
N GLN A 147 1.85 -17.36 -15.04
CA GLN A 147 0.93 -18.02 -14.11
C GLN A 147 -0.54 -17.80 -14.48
N ASP A 148 -0.91 -16.59 -14.89
CA ASP A 148 -2.27 -16.25 -15.29
C ASP A 148 -2.66 -16.89 -16.64
N GLU A 149 -1.68 -17.13 -17.51
CA GLU A 149 -1.85 -17.83 -18.79
C GLU A 149 -1.99 -19.35 -18.59
N ASP A 150 -1.18 -19.98 -17.72
CA ASP A 150 -1.30 -21.41 -17.39
C ASP A 150 -2.66 -21.74 -16.71
N VAL A 151 -3.24 -20.78 -15.98
CA VAL A 151 -4.57 -20.93 -15.36
C VAL A 151 -5.71 -20.86 -16.39
N LYS A 152 -5.50 -20.24 -17.56
CA LYS A 152 -6.54 -20.15 -18.62
C LYS A 152 -6.73 -21.42 -19.44
N ASP A 153 -5.73 -22.32 -19.48
CA ASP A 153 -5.85 -23.60 -20.19
C ASP A 153 -6.45 -24.72 -19.31
N THR A 154 -6.73 -24.44 -18.03
CA THR A 154 -7.36 -25.41 -17.11
C THR A 154 -8.85 -25.08 -16.92
N ASP A 155 -9.62 -25.11 -18.01
CA ASP A 155 -11.08 -25.29 -17.97
C ASP A 155 -11.45 -26.67 -18.51
N SER A 156 -11.11 -27.71 -17.75
CA SER A 156 -11.85 -28.96 -17.78
C SER A 156 -12.12 -29.44 -16.35
N LYS A 157 -13.10 -28.80 -15.71
CA LYS A 157 -14.17 -29.51 -14.99
C LYS A 157 -13.75 -30.54 -13.93
N GLN A 158 -12.74 -30.29 -13.09
CA GLN A 158 -12.54 -31.11 -11.88
C GLN A 158 -11.68 -30.45 -10.79
N GLU A 159 -11.87 -29.17 -10.49
CA GLU A 159 -11.12 -28.52 -9.38
C GLU A 159 -11.96 -27.45 -8.66
N LYS A 160 -13.21 -27.80 -8.33
CA LYS A 160 -14.03 -27.00 -7.39
C LYS A 160 -14.34 -27.72 -6.09
N ASP A 161 -14.06 -29.02 -6.02
CA ASP A 161 -14.38 -29.84 -4.85
C ASP A 161 -13.16 -30.05 -3.93
N GLU A 162 -11.91 -30.05 -4.44
CA GLU A 162 -10.71 -30.21 -3.59
C GLU A 162 -10.28 -28.95 -2.82
N ILE A 163 -10.61 -27.74 -3.30
CA ILE A 163 -10.23 -26.48 -2.62
C ILE A 163 -11.12 -26.18 -1.39
N LYS A 164 -12.28 -26.83 -1.27
CA LYS A 164 -13.10 -26.75 -0.05
C LYS A 164 -12.53 -27.59 1.09
N GLU A 165 -11.98 -28.77 0.78
CA GLU A 165 -11.47 -29.71 1.80
C GLU A 165 -10.18 -29.19 2.46
N VAL A 166 -9.26 -28.59 1.68
CA VAL A 166 -7.99 -28.04 2.21
C VAL A 166 -8.21 -26.79 3.08
N ASN A 167 -9.27 -26.02 2.85
CA ASN A 167 -9.57 -24.81 3.64
C ASN A 167 -10.35 -25.11 4.93
N GLU A 168 -11.08 -26.23 5.01
CA GLU A 168 -11.73 -26.67 6.24
C GLU A 168 -10.71 -27.29 7.22
N GLU A 169 -9.75 -28.08 6.75
CA GLU A 169 -8.71 -28.69 7.62
C GLU A 169 -7.79 -27.67 8.32
N LYS A 170 -7.46 -26.57 7.64
CA LYS A 170 -6.67 -25.46 8.24
C LYS A 170 -7.42 -24.69 9.32
N SER A 171 -8.76 -24.72 9.32
CA SER A 171 -9.59 -24.03 10.31
C SER A 171 -9.71 -24.82 11.63
N GLU A 172 -9.64 -26.15 11.57
CA GLU A 172 -9.67 -27.03 12.74
C GLU A 172 -8.30 -27.07 13.46
N HIS A 173 -7.20 -27.15 12.71
CA HIS A 173 -5.85 -27.17 13.30
C HIS A 173 -5.51 -25.88 14.07
N LYS A 174 -6.13 -24.75 13.71
CA LYS A 174 -5.98 -23.48 14.42
C LYS A 174 -6.79 -23.40 15.72
N LYS A 175 -7.89 -24.18 15.84
CA LYS A 175 -8.68 -24.27 17.08
C LYS A 175 -8.00 -25.17 18.11
N ILE A 176 -7.44 -26.30 17.67
CA ILE A 176 -6.78 -27.28 18.56
C ILE A 176 -5.54 -26.68 19.24
N ASN A 177 -4.68 -25.94 18.52
CA ASN A 177 -3.52 -25.30 19.13
C ASN A 177 -3.89 -24.22 20.16
N LYS A 178 -5.02 -23.53 19.98
CA LYS A 178 -5.47 -22.49 20.91
C LYS A 178 -6.09 -23.07 22.19
N GLU A 179 -6.72 -24.24 22.10
CA GLU A 179 -7.26 -24.98 23.25
C GLU A 179 -6.13 -25.58 24.11
N GLN A 180 -5.08 -26.13 23.48
CA GLN A 180 -3.92 -26.72 24.17
C GLN A 180 -3.04 -25.68 24.88
N GLU A 181 -2.93 -24.48 24.31
CA GLU A 181 -2.21 -23.36 24.92
C GLU A 181 -2.95 -22.84 26.18
N ASN A 182 -4.28 -22.82 26.16
CA ASN A 182 -5.10 -22.42 27.31
C ASN A 182 -5.07 -23.46 28.46
N MET A 183 -5.14 -24.77 28.16
CA MET A 183 -5.02 -25.83 29.18
C MET A 183 -3.65 -25.84 29.88
N THR A 184 -2.58 -25.45 29.18
CA THR A 184 -1.23 -25.39 29.77
C THR A 184 -1.10 -24.21 30.74
N ILE A 185 -1.78 -23.09 30.46
CA ILE A 185 -1.77 -21.88 31.30
C ILE A 185 -2.54 -22.08 32.60
N ASP A 186 -3.64 -22.83 32.57
CA ASP A 186 -4.46 -23.07 33.77
C ASP A 186 -3.81 -24.06 34.74
N ASN A 187 -3.19 -25.14 34.24
CA ASN A 187 -2.42 -26.06 35.09
C ASN A 187 -1.21 -25.39 35.76
N GLN A 188 -0.56 -24.42 35.09
CA GLN A 188 0.54 -23.65 35.68
C GLN A 188 0.08 -22.61 36.73
N LYS A 189 -1.20 -22.21 36.71
CA LYS A 189 -1.77 -21.33 37.74
C LYS A 189 -2.16 -22.10 38.99
N GLU A 190 -2.70 -23.31 38.85
CA GLU A 190 -3.04 -24.17 39.99
C GLU A 190 -1.79 -24.60 40.78
N GLU A 191 -0.71 -25.04 40.10
CA GLU A 191 0.55 -25.40 40.79
C GLU A 191 1.22 -24.23 41.54
N LYS A 192 1.01 -22.98 41.07
CA LYS A 192 1.54 -21.78 41.74
C LYS A 192 0.69 -21.37 42.94
N GLN A 193 -0.60 -21.69 42.94
CA GLN A 193 -1.50 -21.42 44.06
C GLN A 193 -1.25 -22.41 45.21
N ASP A 194 -1.10 -23.70 44.90
CA ASP A 194 -0.81 -24.74 45.89
C ASP A 194 0.54 -24.55 46.59
N LYS A 195 1.57 -24.10 45.85
CA LYS A 195 2.88 -23.75 46.46
C LYS A 195 2.76 -22.57 47.42
N LYS A 196 1.95 -21.56 47.09
CA LYS A 196 1.75 -20.35 47.91
C LYS A 196 0.97 -20.64 49.19
N ASP A 197 0.02 -21.57 49.13
CA ASP A 197 -0.81 -21.94 50.29
C ASP A 197 -0.06 -22.89 51.25
N ASN A 198 0.81 -23.75 50.73
CA ASN A 198 1.68 -24.61 51.55
C ASN A 198 2.82 -23.81 52.24
N GLU A 199 3.31 -22.74 51.62
CA GLU A 199 4.30 -21.84 52.21
C GLU A 199 3.71 -20.99 53.35
N LYS A 200 2.46 -20.54 53.20
CA LYS A 200 1.71 -19.84 54.27
C LYS A 200 1.42 -20.75 55.48
N ALA A 201 1.12 -22.03 55.26
CA ALA A 201 0.87 -22.99 56.33
C ALA A 201 2.13 -23.32 57.16
N LYS A 202 3.33 -23.23 56.56
CA LYS A 202 4.60 -23.41 57.27
C LYS A 202 5.02 -22.20 58.11
N ALA A 203 4.55 -20.99 57.79
CA ALA A 203 4.90 -19.76 58.51
C ALA A 203 4.10 -19.53 59.81
N GLN A 204 3.14 -20.39 60.13
CA GLN A 204 2.27 -20.28 61.32
C GLN A 204 2.49 -21.39 62.36
N LYS A 205 3.56 -22.18 62.22
CA LYS A 205 4.07 -23.11 63.23
C LYS A 205 5.43 -22.63 63.73
#